data_AF-A0A3P1ZC17-F1
#
_entry.id   AF-A0A3P1ZC17-F1
#
_cell.length_a   1.000
_cell.length_b   1.000
_cell.length_c   1.000
_cell.angle_alpha   90.00
_cell.angle_beta   90.00
_cell.angle_gamma   90.00
#
_symmetry.space_group_name_H-M   'P 1'
#
loop_
_entity.id
_entity.type
_entity.pdbx_description
1 polymer ?
#
loop_
_entity_poly.entity_id
_entity_poly.type
_entity_poly.pdbx_seq_one_letter_code
_entity_poly.pdbx_strand_id
1 'polypeptide(L)'
;MQRNLFLWLLGVLIAVWGLPLSAQKQKHENTPLRNETIYIFGVSQHLADSVVYISGISELSGQLLDKKGLLLHRNQYAEQFRTFLEKEHQLTHQTVAVFFAKNAEKALKKWQQVQRKNDKKKQGSITLRIRNVFRDDFSFRYIPSDE
;
A
#
# COMPACT_ATOMS: atom_id res chain seq x y z
N MET A 1 -53.76 -34.84 -33.85
CA MET A 1 -52.56 -33.98 -34.04
C MET A 1 -52.79 -32.66 -33.29
N GLN A 2 -51.75 -32.11 -32.66
CA GLN A 2 -51.73 -30.81 -31.95
C GLN A 2 -52.48 -30.76 -30.59
N ARG A 3 -51.86 -31.31 -29.54
CA ARG A 3 -52.02 -30.81 -28.16
C ARG A 3 -51.04 -31.52 -27.24
N ASN A 4 -49.74 -31.20 -27.34
CA ASN A 4 -48.72 -31.57 -26.33
C ASN A 4 -47.42 -30.77 -26.50
N LEU A 5 -47.46 -29.62 -27.18
CA LEU A 5 -46.27 -28.76 -27.37
C LEU A 5 -46.29 -27.51 -26.48
N PHE A 6 -47.33 -27.30 -25.69
CA PHE A 6 -47.46 -26.11 -24.82
C PHE A 6 -46.96 -26.34 -23.38
N LEU A 7 -46.65 -27.57 -22.99
CA LEU A 7 -46.14 -27.91 -21.66
C LEU A 7 -44.60 -27.83 -21.54
N TRP A 8 -43.89 -27.56 -22.63
CA TRP A 8 -42.43 -27.38 -22.62
C TRP A 8 -41.95 -25.93 -22.45
N LEU A 9 -42.86 -24.94 -22.48
CA LEU A 9 -42.49 -23.53 -22.29
C LEU A 9 -42.59 -23.04 -20.83
N LEU A 10 -43.22 -23.78 -19.93
CA LEU A 10 -43.26 -23.42 -18.51
C LEU A 10 -41.98 -23.82 -17.74
N GLY A 11 -41.19 -24.75 -18.27
CA GLY A 11 -39.98 -25.27 -17.62
C GLY A 11 -38.72 -24.42 -17.80
N VAL A 12 -38.72 -23.43 -18.69
CA VAL A 12 -37.53 -22.61 -18.99
C VAL A 12 -37.51 -21.29 -18.20
N LEU A 13 -38.64 -20.86 -17.61
CA LEU A 13 -38.74 -19.57 -16.91
C LEU A 13 -38.26 -19.59 -15.44
N ILE A 14 -37.98 -20.76 -14.85
CA ILE A 14 -37.43 -20.86 -13.47
C ILE A 14 -35.89 -20.89 -13.47
N ALA A 15 -35.24 -21.02 -14.63
CA ALA A 15 -33.77 -21.12 -14.71
C ALA A 15 -33.01 -19.76 -14.71
N VAL A 16 -33.70 -18.62 -14.56
CA VAL A 16 -33.07 -17.27 -14.63
C VAL A 16 -32.94 -16.57 -13.26
N TRP A 17 -33.41 -17.18 -12.16
CA TRP A 17 -33.25 -16.63 -10.79
C TRP A 17 -32.32 -17.47 -9.91
N GLY A 18 -31.41 -18.22 -10.53
CA GLY A 18 -30.45 -19.10 -9.86
C GLY A 18 -29.03 -18.56 -9.82
N LEU A 19 -28.80 -17.25 -9.98
CA LEU A 19 -27.51 -16.68 -9.58
C LEU A 19 -27.53 -16.58 -8.06
N PRO A 20 -26.76 -17.38 -7.30
CA PRO A 20 -26.41 -16.95 -5.97
C PRO A 20 -25.72 -15.60 -6.18
N LEU A 21 -26.27 -14.53 -5.60
CA LEU A 21 -25.41 -13.43 -5.18
C LEU A 21 -24.26 -14.13 -4.48
N SER A 22 -23.07 -14.04 -5.05
CA SER A 22 -21.85 -14.34 -4.33
C SER A 22 -21.96 -13.46 -3.11
N ALA A 23 -22.44 -14.08 -2.02
CA ALA A 23 -22.58 -13.47 -0.73
C ALA A 23 -21.15 -13.10 -0.40
N GLN A 24 -20.83 -11.84 -0.67
CA GLN A 24 -19.61 -11.22 -0.24
C GLN A 24 -19.64 -11.43 1.26
N LYS A 25 -18.94 -12.48 1.69
CA LYS A 25 -18.90 -12.97 3.06
C LYS A 25 -18.31 -11.81 3.82
N GLN A 26 -19.18 -10.96 4.37
CA GLN A 26 -18.77 -9.92 5.28
C GLN A 26 -18.29 -10.67 6.50
N LYS A 27 -16.99 -10.93 6.51
CA LYS A 27 -16.26 -11.44 7.65
C LYS A 27 -16.29 -10.32 8.67
N HIS A 28 -17.40 -10.19 9.39
CA HIS A 28 -17.48 -9.39 10.59
C HIS A 28 -16.71 -10.17 11.67
N GLU A 29 -15.40 -10.23 11.49
CA GLU A 29 -14.50 -10.89 12.40
C GLU A 29 -14.12 -9.88 13.48
N ASN A 30 -14.62 -10.11 14.68
CA ASN A 30 -14.05 -9.52 15.89
C ASN A 30 -12.67 -10.18 16.13
N THR A 31 -11.74 -10.00 15.19
CA THR A 31 -10.37 -10.46 15.36
C THR A 31 -9.69 -9.50 16.32
N PRO A 32 -9.15 -9.97 17.46
CA PRO A 32 -8.32 -9.14 18.30
C PRO A 32 -7.17 -8.59 17.45
N LEU A 33 -6.84 -7.31 17.60
CA LEU A 33 -5.72 -6.68 16.90
C LEU A 33 -4.45 -7.43 17.30
N ARG A 34 -4.02 -8.34 16.43
CA ARG A 34 -2.81 -9.14 16.64
C ARG A 34 -1.60 -8.27 16.31
N ASN A 35 -0.53 -8.47 17.07
CA ASN A 35 0.77 -7.93 16.70
C ASN A 35 1.14 -8.49 15.32
N GLU A 36 1.26 -7.60 14.34
CA GLU A 36 1.66 -7.94 12.99
C GLU A 36 3.06 -7.37 12.73
N THR A 37 3.89 -8.14 12.03
CA THR A 37 5.15 -7.65 11.48
C THR A 37 4.93 -7.19 10.05
N ILE A 38 5.36 -5.97 9.74
CA ILE A 38 5.37 -5.42 8.39
C ILE A 38 6.76 -4.88 8.03
N TYR A 39 6.96 -4.72 6.74
CA TYR A 39 8.16 -4.16 6.13
C TYR A 39 7.78 -2.88 5.41
N ILE A 40 8.33 -1.76 5.84
CA ILE A 40 7.91 -0.41 5.43
C ILE A 40 9.09 0.38 4.83
N PHE A 41 8.83 1.19 3.80
CA PHE A 41 9.81 2.14 3.27
C PHE A 41 9.11 3.41 2.75
N GLY A 42 9.85 4.52 2.73
CA GLY A 42 9.39 5.83 2.25
C GLY A 42 10.03 6.21 0.93
N VAL A 43 9.29 6.99 0.15
CA VAL A 43 9.76 7.66 -1.07
C VAL A 43 9.42 9.13 -0.95
N SER A 44 10.42 10.00 -1.10
CA SER A 44 10.26 11.44 -1.03
C SER A 44 10.74 12.11 -2.30
N GLN A 45 10.01 13.13 -2.75
CA GLN A 45 10.40 13.95 -3.88
C GLN A 45 9.94 15.39 -3.68
N HIS A 46 10.80 16.35 -4.01
CA HIS A 46 10.39 17.72 -4.28
C HIS A 46 9.96 17.81 -5.75
N LEU A 47 8.73 18.25 -6.04
CA LEU A 47 8.18 18.20 -7.40
C LEU A 47 8.93 19.07 -8.42
N ALA A 48 9.67 20.09 -7.95
CA ALA A 48 10.51 20.93 -8.80
C ALA A 48 11.98 20.50 -8.86
N ASP A 49 12.38 19.42 -8.18
CA ASP A 49 13.75 18.93 -8.18
C ASP A 49 13.87 17.57 -8.90
N SER A 50 15.11 17.24 -9.24
CA SER A 50 15.55 16.02 -9.91
C SER A 50 15.80 14.85 -8.95
N VAL A 51 15.77 15.04 -7.64
CA VAL A 51 16.16 13.98 -6.69
C VAL A 51 14.94 13.29 -6.07
N VAL A 52 14.93 11.97 -6.16
CA VAL A 52 14.00 11.09 -5.44
C VAL A 52 14.75 10.37 -4.33
N TYR A 53 14.37 10.65 -3.08
CA TYR A 53 14.91 10.00 -1.90
C TYR A 53 14.12 8.74 -1.59
N ILE A 54 14.80 7.62 -1.35
CA ILE A 54 14.16 6.36 -1.03
C ILE A 54 14.81 5.80 0.24
N SER A 55 14.01 5.57 1.28
CA SER A 55 14.53 4.97 2.51
C SER A 55 14.85 3.49 2.32
N GLY A 56 15.71 2.96 3.18
CA GLY A 56 15.80 1.53 3.43
C GLY A 56 14.48 0.95 3.94
N ILE A 57 14.33 -0.36 3.80
CA ILE A 57 13.19 -1.09 4.35
C ILE A 57 13.40 -1.24 5.86
N SER A 58 12.43 -0.81 6.65
CA SER A 58 12.38 -1.00 8.10
C SER A 58 11.40 -2.13 8.45
N GLU A 59 11.71 -2.92 9.47
CA GLU A 59 10.81 -3.93 10.02
C GLU A 59 10.11 -3.34 11.24
N LEU A 60 8.78 -3.41 11.29
CA LEU A 60 7.97 -2.92 12.39
C LEU A 60 7.06 -4.04 12.88
N SER A 61 6.95 -4.20 14.19
CA SER A 61 6.02 -5.15 14.83
C SER A 61 5.09 -4.43 15.79
N GLY A 62 3.80 -4.72 15.72
CA GLY A 62 2.80 -4.17 16.63
C GLY A 62 1.40 -4.14 16.02
N GLN A 63 0.50 -3.36 16.61
CA GLN A 63 -0.81 -3.09 16.04
C GLN A 63 -0.69 -2.03 14.94
N LEU A 64 -0.34 -2.49 13.74
CA LEU A 64 0.05 -1.62 12.64
C LEU A 64 -1.04 -1.46 11.58
N LEU A 65 -1.96 -2.41 11.48
CA LEU A 65 -2.98 -2.43 10.45
C LEU A 65 -4.38 -2.33 11.04
N ASP A 66 -5.28 -1.65 10.32
CA ASP A 66 -6.69 -1.64 10.64
C ASP A 66 -7.36 -2.97 10.25
N LYS A 67 -8.65 -3.10 10.55
CA LYS A 67 -9.46 -4.30 10.21
C LYS A 67 -9.52 -4.59 8.70
N LYS A 68 -9.22 -3.61 7.86
CA LYS A 68 -9.19 -3.72 6.38
C LYS A 68 -7.78 -4.03 5.86
N GLY A 69 -6.78 -4.12 6.74
CA GLY A 69 -5.38 -4.36 6.37
C GLY A 69 -4.65 -3.10 5.87
N LEU A 70 -5.17 -1.91 6.15
CA LEU A 70 -4.53 -0.64 5.83
C LEU A 70 -3.62 -0.20 6.97
N LEU A 71 -2.51 0.47 6.63
CA LEU A 71 -1.55 0.99 7.60
C LEU A 71 -2.20 2.09 8.47
N LEU A 72 -2.25 1.85 9.78
CA LEU A 72 -2.61 2.85 10.78
C LEU A 72 -1.52 3.93 10.82
N HIS A 73 -1.87 5.14 11.24
CA HIS A 73 -0.89 6.24 11.43
C HIS A 73 -0.05 6.58 10.17
N ARG A 74 -0.57 6.28 8.96
CA ARG A 74 0.16 6.47 7.68
C ARG A 74 0.77 7.88 7.52
N ASN A 75 0.04 8.91 7.98
CA ASN A 75 0.49 10.30 7.87
C ASN A 75 1.71 10.54 8.77
N GLN A 76 1.68 10.01 10.00
CA GLN A 76 2.81 10.16 10.93
C GLN A 76 4.06 9.43 10.44
N TYR A 77 3.93 8.28 9.77
CA TYR A 77 5.08 7.65 9.10
C TYR A 77 5.65 8.56 7.99
N ALA A 78 4.80 9.15 7.15
CA ALA A 78 5.27 10.10 6.14
C ALA A 78 5.99 11.30 6.79
N GLU A 79 5.45 11.83 7.88
CA GLU A 79 6.07 12.92 8.65
C GLU A 79 7.41 12.53 9.29
N GLN A 80 7.58 11.28 9.76
CA GLN A 80 8.87 10.80 10.28
C GLN A 80 9.97 10.95 9.22
N PHE A 81 9.71 10.50 7.99
CA PHE A 81 10.70 10.56 6.93
C PHE A 81 10.88 11.99 6.41
N ARG A 82 9.78 12.76 6.31
CA ARG A 82 9.84 14.18 5.96
C ARG A 82 10.71 14.97 6.93
N THR A 83 10.47 14.83 8.23
CA THR A 83 11.21 15.52 9.29
C THR A 83 12.68 15.17 9.27
N PHE A 84 13.02 13.90 9.01
CA PHE A 84 14.41 13.47 8.84
C PHE A 84 15.09 14.21 7.68
N LEU A 85 14.45 14.26 6.50
CA LEU A 85 15.00 14.94 5.33
C LEU A 85 15.11 16.47 5.53
N GLU A 86 14.15 17.07 6.22
CA GLU A 86 14.19 18.50 6.57
C GLU A 86 15.36 18.81 7.51
N LYS A 87 15.63 17.96 8.51
CA LYS A 87 16.71 18.17 9.49
C LYS A 87 18.10 17.89 8.92
N GLU A 88 18.29 16.72 8.30
CA GLU A 88 19.63 16.26 7.87
C GLU A 88 20.05 16.83 6.53
N HIS A 89 19.11 17.25 5.69
CA HIS A 89 19.39 17.71 4.33
C HIS A 89 18.83 19.10 4.02
N GLN A 90 18.17 19.77 4.97
CA GLN A 90 17.58 21.10 4.79
C GLN A 90 16.57 21.14 3.63
N LEU A 91 15.94 19.99 3.34
CA LEU A 91 15.03 19.81 2.22
C LEU A 91 13.60 20.14 2.63
N THR A 92 13.10 21.32 2.25
CA THR A 92 11.72 21.72 2.50
C THR A 92 10.78 21.23 1.39
N HIS A 93 9.46 21.27 1.64
CA HIS A 93 8.40 20.97 0.67
C HIS A 93 8.47 19.58 0.01
N GLN A 94 9.01 18.61 0.74
CA GLN A 94 9.10 17.23 0.29
C GLN A 94 7.73 16.54 0.29
N THR A 95 7.34 15.96 -0.86
CA THR A 95 6.16 15.09 -0.92
C THR A 95 6.60 13.66 -0.59
N VAL A 96 6.07 13.11 0.52
CA VAL A 96 6.42 11.77 0.99
C VAL A 96 5.26 10.78 0.77
N ALA A 97 5.58 9.63 0.19
CA ALA A 97 4.72 8.46 0.13
C ALA A 97 5.35 7.28 0.86
N VAL A 98 4.54 6.50 1.56
CA VAL A 98 4.99 5.34 2.33
C VAL A 98 4.37 4.07 1.77
N PHE A 99 5.19 3.04 1.63
CA PHE A 99 4.79 1.72 1.13
C PHE A 99 5.09 0.67 2.20
N PHE A 100 4.23 -0.34 2.29
CA PHE A 100 4.45 -1.45 3.21
C PHE A 100 4.02 -2.79 2.61
N ALA A 101 4.55 -3.87 3.15
CA ALA A 101 4.06 -5.23 2.90
C ALA A 101 4.22 -6.10 4.15
N LYS A 102 3.35 -7.11 4.32
CA LYS A 102 3.47 -8.10 5.40
C LYS A 102 4.60 -9.14 5.18
N ASN A 103 5.25 -9.12 4.02
CA ASN A 103 6.28 -10.07 3.64
C ASN A 103 7.51 -9.31 3.11
N ALA A 104 8.69 -9.67 3.62
CA ALA A 104 9.96 -9.03 3.30
C ALA A 104 10.28 -9.04 1.80
N GLU A 105 10.09 -10.18 1.14
CA GLU A 105 10.36 -10.34 -0.29
C GLU A 105 9.45 -9.46 -1.14
N LYS A 106 8.17 -9.32 -0.75
CA LYS A 106 7.22 -8.42 -1.43
C LYS A 106 7.63 -6.97 -1.26
N ALA A 107 8.04 -6.57 -0.06
CA ALA A 107 8.56 -5.21 0.18
C ALA A 107 9.82 -4.94 -0.65
N LEU A 108 10.77 -5.88 -0.68
CA LEU A 108 12.01 -5.78 -1.46
C LEU A 108 11.72 -5.66 -2.96
N LYS A 109 10.86 -6.51 -3.52
CA LYS A 109 10.45 -6.43 -4.93
C LYS A 109 9.84 -5.07 -5.26
N LYS A 110 8.98 -4.55 -4.37
CA LYS A 110 8.34 -3.24 -4.57
C LYS A 110 9.36 -2.10 -4.50
N TRP A 111 10.26 -2.13 -3.53
CA TRP A 111 11.34 -1.16 -3.37
C TRP A 111 12.24 -1.10 -4.61
N GLN A 112 12.69 -2.26 -5.10
CA GLN A 112 13.47 -2.35 -6.35
C GLN A 112 12.67 -1.87 -7.57
N GLN A 113 11.36 -2.16 -7.62
CA GLN A 113 10.51 -1.68 -8.71
C GLN A 113 10.41 -0.15 -8.71
N VAL A 114 10.23 0.48 -7.55
CA VAL A 114 10.20 1.93 -7.41
C VAL A 114 11.53 2.52 -7.88
N GLN A 115 12.66 1.92 -7.48
CA GLN A 115 13.96 2.38 -7.94
C GLN A 115 14.10 2.33 -9.46
N ARG A 116 13.87 1.16 -10.07
CA ARG A 116 13.97 1.02 -11.53
C ARG A 116 13.06 1.97 -12.30
N LYS A 117 11.88 2.29 -11.76
CA LYS A 117 10.92 3.18 -12.41
C LYS A 117 11.32 4.65 -12.34
N ASN A 118 12.04 5.06 -11.31
CA ASN A 118 12.40 6.46 -11.08
C ASN A 118 13.83 6.77 -11.52
N ASP A 119 14.71 5.76 -11.60
CA ASP A 119 16.08 5.97 -12.07
C ASP A 119 16.10 6.43 -13.53
N LYS A 120 16.74 7.59 -13.78
CA LYS A 120 16.87 8.23 -15.10
C LYS A 120 15.53 8.49 -15.80
N LYS A 121 14.42 8.47 -15.07
CA LYS A 121 13.10 8.79 -15.62
C LYS A 121 13.06 10.28 -15.99
N LYS A 122 12.56 10.60 -17.18
CA LYS A 122 12.31 11.99 -17.57
C LYS A 122 10.97 12.46 -17.03
N GLN A 123 10.96 13.62 -16.37
CA GLN A 123 9.78 14.33 -15.90
C GLN A 123 9.85 15.75 -16.47
N GLY A 124 9.20 15.96 -17.62
CA GLY A 124 9.42 17.17 -18.43
C GLY A 124 10.86 17.23 -18.94
N SER A 125 11.54 18.34 -18.69
CA SER A 125 12.96 18.55 -18.99
C SER A 125 13.91 17.98 -17.92
N ILE A 126 13.39 17.57 -16.77
CA ILE A 126 14.18 17.11 -15.63
C ILE A 126 14.40 15.59 -15.73
N THR A 127 15.63 15.14 -15.48
CA THR A 127 15.94 13.71 -15.36
C THR A 127 16.08 13.36 -13.89
N LEU A 128 15.27 12.41 -13.42
CA LEU A 128 15.27 11.99 -12.04
C LEU A 128 16.52 11.17 -11.67
N ARG A 129 17.02 11.38 -10.45
CA ARG A 129 18.14 10.67 -9.84
C ARG A 129 17.70 10.12 -8.50
N ILE A 130 18.10 8.89 -8.21
CA ILE A 130 17.79 8.25 -6.93
C ILE A 130 18.89 8.53 -5.93
N ARG A 131 18.47 8.87 -4.71
CA ARG A 131 19.32 8.86 -3.53
C ARG A 131 18.72 7.93 -2.49
N ASN A 132 19.45 6.88 -2.13
CA ASN A 132 19.03 5.98 -1.06
C ASN A 132 19.44 6.57 0.29
N VAL A 133 18.53 6.52 1.25
CA VAL A 133 18.77 6.81 2.67
C VAL A 133 18.83 5.46 3.37
N PHE A 134 20.00 5.06 3.88
CA PHE A 134 20.18 3.71 4.42
C PHE A 134 19.62 3.59 5.83
N ARG A 135 19.46 2.34 6.31
CA ARG A 135 18.88 2.07 7.62
C ARG A 135 19.70 2.68 8.76
N ASP A 136 21.01 2.76 8.57
CA ASP A 136 21.94 3.36 9.53
C ASP A 136 21.70 4.87 9.71
N ASP A 137 21.18 5.53 8.68
CA ASP A 137 20.80 6.95 8.73
C ASP A 137 19.36 7.12 9.24
N PHE A 138 18.44 6.27 8.77
CA PHE A 138 17.01 6.39 9.07
C PHE A 138 16.29 5.04 9.09
N SER A 139 15.49 4.84 10.14
CA SER A 139 14.52 3.74 10.24
C SER A 139 13.19 4.25 10.78
N PHE A 140 12.08 3.79 10.20
CA PHE A 140 10.75 4.07 10.75
C PHE A 140 10.60 3.45 12.14
N ARG A 141 9.76 4.06 12.97
CA ARG A 141 9.45 3.57 14.32
C ARG A 141 7.96 3.37 14.48
N TYR A 142 7.59 2.31 15.21
CA TYR A 142 6.22 2.03 15.60
C TYR A 142 5.61 3.24 16.31
N ILE A 143 4.37 3.56 15.96
CA ILE A 143 3.58 4.59 16.62
C ILE A 143 2.48 3.87 17.37
N PRO A 144 2.44 3.97 18.71
CA PRO A 144 1.36 3.41 19.50
C PRO A 144 0.04 4.07 19.09
N SER A 145 -1.03 3.28 19.02
CA SER A 145 -2.36 3.85 18.90
C SER A 145 -2.69 4.50 20.24
N ASP A 146 -2.74 5.83 20.28
CA ASP A 146 -3.31 6.54 21.42
C ASP A 146 -4.75 6.02 21.59
N GLU A 147 -5.07 5.46 22.76
CA GLU A 147 -6.44 5.07 23.14
C GLU A 147 -7.37 6.29 23.20
#